data_AF-A0A928HTL4-F1
#
_entry.id   AF-A0A928HTL4-F1
#
_cell.length_a   1.000
_cell.length_b   1.000
_cell.length_c   1.000
_cell.angle_alpha   90.00
_cell.angle_beta   90.00
_cell.angle_gamma   90.00
#
_symmetry.space_group_name_H-M   'P 1'
#
loop_
_entity.id
_entity.type
_entity.pdbx_description
1 polymer ?
#
loop_
_entity_poly.entity_id
_entity_poly.type
_entity_poly.pdbx_seq_one_letter_code
_entity_poly.pdbx_strand_id
1 'polypeptide(L)'
;MATIDDIKYDDKGLVPAVLIDCDTRQVLMVAWMNAESLSKTLSTGLATFWSRSRQELWTKGMTSGNYMHVVSITADCDCDTLLVEVHPDGPACHKGTVSCFTDPIEMPSCDDAVVIEAPTVKLADILEDATGQFDLHMHTTVSDGEASPEEMVDEAIRLGLVAIGITDHSFTDFDTEYCMAENAAAAYQAELRRLASIYKDRITILCGMEQDMFSEPAPLGFDYLIGSAHYVEVPIEYAQAAGGHVSRDGKRCYVSVDETEDLFVRAAYTCFEGDYLAFAEAYYETVSDVIERTGADIIGHVDLFAKYNEGNRYFDENDPRYVRAWQKACDTLLATGAAFEINEHGRSSGWRSVPYPAPAIYEYLRERGARFITTSDAHSASELASVWGECFE
;
A
#
# COMPACT_ATOMS: atom_id res chain seq x y z
N MET A 1 -30.01 -17.35 -22.91
CA MET A 1 -30.86 -16.50 -22.06
C MET A 1 -31.54 -17.41 -21.06
N ALA A 2 -31.53 -17.06 -19.78
CA ALA A 2 -32.26 -17.82 -18.75
C ALA A 2 -33.76 -17.78 -19.05
N THR A 3 -34.44 -18.88 -18.75
CA THR A 3 -35.88 -19.05 -18.87
C THR A 3 -36.53 -19.06 -17.48
N ILE A 4 -37.87 -18.99 -17.42
CA ILE A 4 -38.58 -19.06 -16.14
C ILE A 4 -38.30 -20.35 -15.36
N ASP A 5 -37.99 -21.44 -16.06
CA ASP A 5 -37.69 -22.74 -15.46
C ASP A 5 -36.28 -22.81 -14.84
N ASP A 6 -35.39 -21.85 -15.18
CA ASP A 6 -34.03 -21.78 -14.64
C ASP A 6 -33.96 -21.02 -13.30
N ILE A 7 -35.05 -20.36 -12.90
CA ILE A 7 -35.09 -19.55 -11.69
C ILE A 7 -35.07 -20.43 -10.45
N LYS A 8 -34.10 -20.19 -9.57
CA LYS A 8 -33.97 -20.87 -8.29
C LYS A 8 -34.79 -20.14 -7.24
N TYR A 9 -35.73 -20.88 -6.67
CA TYR A 9 -36.51 -20.41 -5.53
C TYR A 9 -35.91 -20.95 -4.24
N ASP A 10 -36.01 -20.18 -3.15
CA ASP A 10 -35.64 -20.62 -1.81
C ASP A 10 -36.53 -21.77 -1.31
N ASP A 11 -36.24 -22.30 -0.12
CA ASP A 11 -37.02 -23.39 0.51
C ASP A 11 -38.51 -23.04 0.74
N LYS A 12 -38.90 -21.77 0.59
CA LYS A 12 -40.28 -21.28 0.71
C LYS A 12 -40.93 -21.04 -0.65
N GLY A 13 -40.24 -21.37 -1.74
CA GLY A 13 -40.71 -21.15 -3.11
C GLY A 13 -40.65 -19.69 -3.54
N LEU A 14 -39.74 -18.89 -2.96
CA LEU A 14 -39.62 -17.46 -3.21
C LEU A 14 -38.27 -17.08 -3.84
N VAL A 15 -38.28 -16.05 -4.66
CA VAL A 15 -37.09 -15.42 -5.26
C VAL A 15 -37.13 -13.91 -4.96
N PRO A 16 -36.04 -13.29 -4.50
CA PRO A 16 -35.95 -11.84 -4.37
C PRO A 16 -36.00 -11.15 -5.74
N ALA A 17 -36.73 -10.05 -5.82
CA ALA A 17 -36.85 -9.20 -6.99
C ALA A 17 -36.51 -7.75 -6.62
N VAL A 18 -35.43 -7.23 -7.22
CA VAL A 18 -34.98 -5.84 -7.12
C VAL A 18 -35.62 -5.06 -8.24
N LEU A 19 -36.43 -4.06 -7.90
CA LEU A 19 -37.06 -3.18 -8.87
C LEU A 19 -36.23 -1.93 -9.07
N ILE A 20 -35.94 -1.59 -10.32
CA ILE A 20 -35.28 -0.35 -10.70
C ILE A 20 -36.11 0.44 -11.69
N ASP A 21 -36.02 1.76 -11.61
CA ASP A 21 -36.55 2.66 -12.64
C ASP A 21 -35.64 2.56 -13.87
N CYS A 22 -36.22 2.26 -15.04
CA CYS A 22 -35.43 2.04 -16.26
C CYS A 22 -34.81 3.34 -16.83
N ASP A 23 -35.38 4.50 -16.50
CA ASP A 23 -34.93 5.81 -16.99
C ASP A 23 -33.84 6.39 -16.07
N THR A 24 -34.07 6.37 -14.76
CA THR A 24 -33.16 6.98 -13.77
C THR A 24 -32.12 6.01 -13.20
N ARG A 25 -32.29 4.69 -13.39
CA ARG A 25 -31.50 3.63 -12.78
C ARG A 25 -31.56 3.59 -11.25
N GLN A 26 -32.49 4.32 -10.63
CA GLN A 26 -32.66 4.29 -9.18
C GLN A 26 -33.29 2.97 -8.73
N VAL A 27 -32.75 2.38 -7.65
CA VAL A 27 -33.39 1.25 -6.98
C VAL A 27 -34.66 1.73 -6.28
N LEU A 28 -35.80 1.17 -6.67
CA LEU A 28 -37.12 1.55 -6.18
C LEU A 28 -37.52 0.74 -4.95
N MET A 29 -37.43 -0.58 -5.02
CA MET A 29 -37.83 -1.46 -3.92
C MET A 29 -37.30 -2.88 -4.11
N VAL A 30 -37.34 -3.67 -3.03
CA VAL A 30 -37.16 -5.13 -3.08
C VAL A 30 -38.45 -5.80 -2.60
N ALA A 31 -38.88 -6.83 -3.31
CA ALA A 31 -39.99 -7.68 -2.92
C ALA A 31 -39.71 -9.14 -3.32
N TRP A 32 -40.60 -10.04 -2.91
CA TRP A 32 -40.47 -11.47 -3.18
C TRP A 32 -41.43 -11.88 -4.28
N MET A 33 -40.98 -12.71 -5.20
CA MET A 33 -41.83 -13.36 -6.19
C MET A 33 -41.87 -14.87 -5.92
N ASN A 34 -43.00 -15.52 -6.20
CA ASN A 34 -43.07 -16.96 -6.38
C ASN A 34 -43.34 -17.27 -7.85
N ALA A 35 -43.39 -18.55 -8.24
CA ALA A 35 -43.66 -18.95 -9.62
C ALA A 35 -44.95 -18.33 -10.18
N GLU A 36 -46.02 -18.26 -9.36
CA GLU A 36 -47.31 -17.68 -9.76
C GLU A 36 -47.22 -16.17 -9.98
N SER A 37 -46.56 -15.43 -9.10
CA SER A 37 -46.42 -13.97 -9.22
C SER A 37 -45.50 -13.58 -10.37
N LEU A 38 -44.45 -14.36 -10.65
CA LEU A 38 -43.57 -14.15 -11.79
C LEU A 38 -44.33 -14.40 -13.11
N SER A 39 -45.07 -15.52 -13.20
CA SER A 39 -45.92 -15.84 -14.35
C SER A 39 -46.98 -14.74 -14.59
N LYS A 40 -47.59 -14.23 -13.52
CA LYS A 40 -48.55 -13.12 -13.60
C LYS A 40 -47.89 -11.82 -14.05
N THR A 41 -46.67 -11.54 -13.59
CA THR A 41 -45.91 -10.36 -14.03
C THR A 41 -45.62 -10.42 -15.53
N LEU A 42 -45.13 -11.56 -16.02
CA LEU A 42 -44.84 -11.76 -17.45
C LEU A 42 -46.08 -11.66 -18.34
N SER A 43 -47.23 -12.17 -17.86
CA SER A 43 -48.48 -12.15 -18.63
C SER A 43 -49.18 -10.79 -18.63
N THR A 44 -49.06 -10.01 -17.56
CA THR A 44 -49.76 -8.73 -17.43
C THR A 44 -48.91 -7.51 -17.77
N GLY A 45 -47.58 -7.64 -17.75
CA GLY A 45 -46.66 -6.51 -17.85
C GLY A 45 -46.65 -5.62 -16.59
N LEU A 46 -47.30 -6.04 -15.50
CA LEU A 46 -47.38 -5.29 -14.25
C LEU A 46 -46.66 -6.03 -13.14
N ALA A 47 -45.80 -5.33 -12.40
CA ALA A 47 -45.02 -5.94 -11.32
C ALA A 47 -45.93 -6.54 -10.24
N THR A 48 -45.91 -7.86 -10.13
CA THR A 48 -46.70 -8.64 -9.18
C THR A 48 -45.80 -9.47 -8.27
N PHE A 49 -46.06 -9.38 -6.97
CA PHE A 49 -45.24 -9.98 -5.93
C PHE A 49 -46.05 -10.94 -5.05
N TRP A 50 -45.34 -11.78 -4.31
CA TRP A 50 -45.88 -12.56 -3.21
C TRP A 50 -45.69 -11.80 -1.88
N SER A 51 -46.79 -11.41 -1.25
CA SER A 51 -46.76 -10.71 0.04
C SER A 51 -46.53 -11.73 1.16
N ARG A 52 -45.30 -11.85 1.66
CA ARG A 52 -44.94 -12.81 2.74
C ARG A 52 -45.82 -12.69 4.00
N SER A 53 -46.25 -11.47 4.35
CA SER A 53 -47.09 -11.22 5.53
C SER A 53 -48.57 -11.55 5.32
N ARG A 54 -49.07 -11.43 4.08
CA ARG A 54 -50.49 -11.64 3.73
C ARG A 54 -50.72 -13.01 3.10
N GLN A 55 -49.64 -13.69 2.71
CA GLN A 55 -49.63 -14.95 1.97
C GLN A 55 -50.56 -14.92 0.74
N GLU A 56 -50.48 -13.83 -0.02
CA GLU A 56 -51.30 -13.61 -1.21
C GLU A 56 -50.49 -12.89 -2.31
N LEU A 57 -50.97 -12.98 -3.54
CA LEU A 57 -50.47 -12.20 -4.66
C LEU A 57 -50.83 -10.72 -4.52
N TRP A 58 -49.87 -9.85 -4.81
CA TRP A 58 -50.04 -8.41 -4.74
C TRP A 58 -49.42 -7.74 -5.97
N THR A 59 -50.27 -7.18 -6.83
CA THR A 59 -49.83 -6.33 -7.94
C THR A 59 -49.63 -4.90 -7.43
N LYS A 60 -48.42 -4.36 -7.60
CA LYS A 60 -48.09 -3.01 -7.13
C LYS A 60 -48.89 -1.98 -7.92
N GLY A 61 -49.55 -1.07 -7.19
CA GLY A 61 -50.40 -0.02 -7.78
C GLY A 61 -51.91 -0.29 -7.73
N MET A 62 -52.35 -1.53 -7.46
CA MET A 62 -53.78 -1.88 -7.49
C MET A 62 -54.67 -1.01 -6.60
N THR A 63 -54.18 -0.59 -5.43
CA THR A 63 -54.91 0.29 -4.51
C THR A 63 -54.56 1.76 -4.70
N SER A 64 -53.30 2.06 -5.01
CA SER A 64 -52.77 3.43 -5.04
C SER A 64 -52.84 4.13 -6.40
N GLY A 65 -53.06 3.39 -7.49
CA GLY A 65 -52.89 3.87 -8.87
C GLY A 65 -51.42 3.92 -9.35
N ASN A 66 -50.44 3.94 -8.45
CA ASN A 66 -49.01 3.92 -8.78
C ASN A 66 -48.53 2.53 -9.25
N TYR A 67 -48.88 2.15 -10.48
CA TYR A 67 -48.44 0.92 -11.12
C TYR A 67 -46.95 0.95 -11.49
N MET A 68 -46.40 -0.24 -11.71
CA MET A 68 -45.02 -0.48 -12.12
C MET A 68 -45.06 -1.29 -13.41
N HIS A 69 -44.88 -0.63 -14.55
CA HIS A 69 -44.95 -1.25 -15.87
C HIS A 69 -43.60 -1.89 -16.20
N VAL A 70 -43.57 -3.21 -16.33
CA VAL A 70 -42.33 -3.97 -16.51
C VAL A 70 -41.82 -3.82 -17.94
N VAL A 71 -40.55 -3.42 -18.06
CA VAL A 71 -39.80 -3.29 -19.32
C VAL A 71 -39.00 -4.55 -19.58
N SER A 72 -38.27 -5.02 -18.58
CA SER A 72 -37.43 -6.22 -18.67
C SER A 72 -37.32 -6.91 -17.31
N ILE A 73 -37.03 -8.22 -17.34
CA ILE A 73 -36.64 -9.00 -16.17
C ILE A 73 -35.35 -9.73 -16.52
N THR A 74 -34.33 -9.59 -15.68
CA THR A 74 -33.02 -10.21 -15.85
C THR A 74 -32.68 -10.99 -14.58
N ALA A 75 -32.35 -12.27 -14.71
CA ALA A 75 -31.81 -13.06 -13.60
C ALA A 75 -30.30 -12.81 -13.46
N ASP A 76 -29.77 -12.94 -12.24
CA ASP A 76 -28.34 -12.91 -11.98
C ASP A 76 -27.63 -14.22 -12.40
N CYS A 77 -26.33 -14.32 -12.13
CA CYS A 77 -25.47 -15.35 -12.72
C CYS A 77 -25.77 -16.77 -12.25
N ASP A 78 -26.32 -16.94 -11.05
CA ASP A 78 -26.76 -18.22 -10.50
C ASP A 78 -28.28 -18.37 -10.44
N CYS A 79 -29.02 -17.36 -10.93
CA CYS A 79 -30.46 -17.35 -11.12
C CYS A 79 -31.28 -17.41 -9.82
N ASP A 80 -30.73 -16.90 -8.72
CA ASP A 80 -31.43 -16.82 -7.43
C ASP A 80 -31.97 -15.41 -7.11
N THR A 81 -31.69 -14.41 -7.96
CA THR A 81 -32.22 -13.05 -7.81
C THR A 81 -32.67 -12.47 -9.15
N LEU A 82 -33.77 -11.69 -9.13
CA LEU A 82 -34.31 -11.02 -10.32
C LEU A 82 -34.10 -9.50 -10.26
N LEU A 83 -33.56 -8.92 -11.33
CA LEU A 83 -33.61 -7.49 -11.61
C LEU A 83 -34.81 -7.19 -12.51
N VAL A 84 -35.73 -6.35 -12.03
CA VAL A 84 -36.96 -5.97 -12.75
C VAL A 84 -36.90 -4.49 -13.09
N GLU A 85 -36.76 -4.17 -14.36
CA GLU A 85 -36.77 -2.78 -14.85
C GLU A 85 -38.21 -2.35 -15.12
N VAL A 86 -38.61 -1.18 -14.59
CA VAL A 86 -39.98 -0.68 -14.72
C VAL A 86 -40.05 0.79 -15.08
N HIS A 87 -41.13 1.20 -15.77
CA HIS A 87 -41.61 2.58 -15.78
C HIS A 87 -42.64 2.77 -14.66
N PRO A 88 -42.35 3.55 -13.60
CA PRO A 88 -43.28 3.80 -12.51
C PRO A 88 -44.31 4.89 -12.86
N ASP A 89 -45.60 4.66 -12.58
CA ASP A 89 -46.64 5.71 -12.69
C ASP A 89 -46.61 6.70 -11.50
N GLY A 90 -45.85 6.38 -10.46
CA GLY A 90 -45.74 7.18 -9.24
C GLY A 90 -44.89 6.49 -8.16
N PRO A 91 -44.93 6.99 -6.91
CA PRO A 91 -44.10 6.47 -5.83
C PRO A 91 -44.15 4.94 -5.64
N ALA A 92 -42.98 4.32 -5.50
CA ALA A 92 -42.88 2.90 -5.17
C ALA A 92 -43.18 2.63 -3.70
N CYS A 93 -42.79 3.54 -2.80
CA CYS A 93 -42.96 3.35 -1.38
C CYS A 93 -44.37 3.75 -0.91
N HIS A 94 -44.91 3.01 0.07
CA HIS A 94 -46.17 3.35 0.73
C HIS A 94 -46.09 4.66 1.54
N LYS A 95 -44.88 5.15 1.85
CA LYS A 95 -44.64 6.46 2.47
C LYS A 95 -44.74 7.64 1.47
N GLY A 96 -44.99 7.36 0.18
CA GLY A 96 -45.06 8.38 -0.87
C GLY A 96 -43.71 8.78 -1.48
N THR A 97 -42.62 8.12 -1.09
CA THR A 97 -41.29 8.34 -1.66
C THR A 97 -41.07 7.51 -2.92
N VAL A 98 -40.24 8.02 -3.84
CA VAL A 98 -39.91 7.32 -5.10
C VAL A 98 -39.31 5.95 -4.82
N SER A 99 -38.37 5.88 -3.87
CA SER A 99 -37.72 4.64 -3.42
C SER A 99 -38.11 4.26 -1.99
N CYS A 100 -38.06 2.96 -1.67
CA CYS A 100 -38.10 2.45 -0.30
C CYS A 100 -36.80 2.69 0.48
N PHE A 101 -35.70 3.03 -0.20
CA PHE A 101 -34.37 3.22 0.38
C PHE A 101 -34.09 4.71 0.62
N THR A 102 -34.66 5.28 1.68
CA THR A 102 -34.53 6.72 2.00
C THR A 102 -33.71 7.01 3.25
N ASP A 103 -33.55 6.03 4.13
CA ASP A 103 -33.01 6.22 5.47
C ASP A 103 -31.61 5.58 5.51
N PRO A 104 -30.51 6.37 5.45
CA PRO A 104 -29.16 5.82 5.50
C PRO A 104 -28.86 5.27 6.89
N ILE A 105 -28.11 4.17 6.94
CA ILE A 105 -27.51 3.68 8.18
C ILE A 105 -26.17 4.41 8.32
N GLU A 106 -25.97 5.12 9.43
CA GLU A 106 -24.66 5.71 9.75
C GLU A 106 -23.64 4.58 9.89
N MET A 107 -22.61 4.63 9.05
CA MET A 107 -21.42 3.82 9.25
C MET A 107 -20.63 4.43 10.41
N PRO A 108 -20.08 3.63 11.33
CA PRO A 108 -19.17 4.17 12.34
C PRO A 108 -18.05 4.94 11.63
N SER A 109 -17.71 6.13 12.12
CA SER A 109 -16.53 6.83 11.64
C SER A 109 -15.31 5.96 11.95
N CYS A 110 -14.26 6.06 11.13
CA CYS A 110 -13.01 5.34 11.34
C CYS A 110 -12.38 5.62 12.74
N ASP A 111 -12.88 6.64 13.45
CA ASP A 111 -12.45 7.03 14.79
C ASP A 111 -12.97 6.10 15.91
N ASP A 112 -14.06 5.36 15.69
CA ASP A 112 -14.69 4.48 16.70
C ASP A 112 -14.44 2.98 16.43
N ALA A 113 -13.55 2.65 15.50
CA ALA A 113 -13.04 1.29 15.38
C ALA A 113 -12.38 0.92 16.72
N VAL A 114 -12.79 -0.19 17.31
CA VAL A 114 -12.14 -0.74 18.51
C VAL A 114 -10.66 -0.86 18.21
N VAL A 115 -9.85 0.05 18.77
CA VAL A 115 -8.41 -0.10 18.86
C VAL A 115 -8.22 -1.37 19.69
N ILE A 116 -7.99 -2.49 19.01
CA ILE A 116 -7.28 -3.59 19.64
C ILE A 116 -5.95 -2.93 20.00
N GLU A 117 -5.71 -2.70 21.30
CA GLU A 117 -4.38 -2.30 21.76
C GLU A 117 -3.42 -3.41 21.32
N ALA A 118 -2.85 -3.24 20.13
CA ALA A 118 -1.71 -4.02 19.72
C ALA A 118 -0.62 -3.75 20.76
N PRO A 119 0.10 -4.78 21.21
CA PRO A 119 1.25 -4.55 22.07
C PRO A 119 2.18 -3.55 21.36
N THR A 120 2.30 -2.34 21.91
CA THR A 120 3.24 -1.35 21.38
C THR A 120 4.62 -1.78 21.83
N VAL A 121 5.41 -2.27 20.88
CA VAL A 121 6.81 -2.61 21.09
C VAL A 121 7.64 -1.41 20.68
N LYS A 122 8.51 -0.95 21.58
CA LYS A 122 9.40 0.16 21.25
C LYS A 122 10.59 -0.37 20.47
N LEU A 123 11.00 0.35 19.42
CA LEU A 123 12.22 0.04 18.69
C LEU A 123 13.42 -0.16 19.63
N ALA A 124 13.55 0.67 20.66
CA ALA A 124 14.63 0.56 21.65
C ALA A 124 14.68 -0.82 22.34
N ASP A 125 13.53 -1.45 22.60
CA ASP A 125 13.48 -2.76 23.26
C ASP A 125 13.99 -3.87 22.32
N ILE A 126 13.77 -3.73 21.01
CA ILE A 126 14.31 -4.64 19.98
C ILE A 126 15.81 -4.44 19.82
N LEU A 127 16.27 -3.18 19.77
CA LEU A 127 17.70 -2.86 19.61
C LEU A 127 18.55 -3.26 20.82
N GLU A 128 17.94 -3.41 21.99
CA GLU A 128 18.58 -3.94 23.19
C GLU A 128 18.60 -5.48 23.23
N ASP A 129 17.82 -6.17 22.37
CA ASP A 129 17.81 -7.63 22.33
C ASP A 129 19.09 -8.19 21.72
N ALA A 130 19.84 -8.92 22.54
CA ALA A 130 21.12 -9.53 22.20
C ALA A 130 21.00 -10.79 21.34
N THR A 131 19.78 -11.27 21.03
CA THR A 131 19.60 -12.42 20.13
C THR A 131 19.94 -12.06 18.68
N GLY A 132 19.72 -10.80 18.26
CA GLY A 132 19.97 -10.33 16.90
C GLY A 132 19.14 -11.02 15.82
N GLN A 133 18.09 -11.74 16.19
CA GLN A 133 17.26 -12.52 15.25
C GLN A 133 16.09 -11.68 14.73
N PHE A 134 16.38 -10.51 14.16
CA PHE A 134 15.36 -9.61 13.67
C PHE A 134 15.72 -9.01 12.31
N ASP A 135 14.69 -8.55 11.59
CA ASP A 135 14.85 -7.76 10.38
C ASP A 135 13.86 -6.60 10.40
N LEU A 136 14.37 -5.38 10.30
CA LEU A 136 13.58 -4.16 10.41
C LEU A 136 13.46 -3.41 9.08
N HIS A 137 13.79 -4.01 7.94
CA HIS A 137 13.53 -3.40 6.64
C HIS A 137 13.01 -4.45 5.66
N MET A 138 11.74 -4.33 5.29
CA MET A 138 11.12 -5.15 4.24
C MET A 138 9.86 -4.51 3.68
N HIS A 139 9.52 -4.89 2.46
CA HIS A 139 8.45 -4.32 1.65
C HIS A 139 7.38 -5.37 1.36
N THR A 140 6.18 -4.91 1.05
CA THR A 140 5.05 -5.78 0.75
C THR A 140 4.30 -5.28 -0.48
N THR A 141 3.23 -5.97 -0.84
CA THR A 141 2.30 -5.52 -1.89
C THR A 141 1.60 -4.18 -1.59
N VAL A 142 1.89 -3.54 -0.45
CA VAL A 142 1.37 -2.20 -0.13
C VAL A 142 2.17 -1.11 -0.85
N SER A 143 3.47 -1.31 -1.06
CA SER A 143 4.30 -0.54 -1.99
C SER A 143 4.59 -1.37 -3.26
N ASP A 144 5.86 -1.68 -3.51
CA ASP A 144 6.44 -2.34 -4.68
C ASP A 144 6.89 -3.79 -4.39
N GLY A 145 6.61 -4.32 -3.20
CA GLY A 145 6.88 -5.71 -2.85
C GLY A 145 5.95 -6.71 -3.57
N GLU A 146 6.43 -7.93 -3.72
CA GLU A 146 5.72 -9.04 -4.38
C GLU A 146 4.88 -9.88 -3.41
N ALA A 147 5.19 -9.83 -2.10
CA ALA A 147 4.55 -10.63 -1.07
C ALA A 147 3.59 -9.78 -0.21
N SER A 148 2.46 -10.35 0.18
CA SER A 148 1.57 -9.70 1.14
C SER A 148 2.23 -9.59 2.53
N PRO A 149 1.77 -8.68 3.40
CA PRO A 149 2.27 -8.59 4.77
C PRO A 149 2.22 -9.92 5.54
N GLU A 150 1.17 -10.73 5.34
CA GLU A 150 1.03 -12.02 6.01
C GLU A 150 2.03 -13.07 5.47
N GLU A 151 2.30 -13.08 4.17
CA GLU A 151 3.31 -13.97 3.57
C GLU A 151 4.72 -13.65 4.08
N MET A 152 5.06 -12.36 4.23
CA MET A 152 6.34 -11.93 4.82
C MET A 152 6.47 -12.37 6.28
N VAL A 153 5.38 -12.23 7.06
CA VAL A 153 5.34 -12.70 8.46
C VAL A 153 5.55 -14.21 8.56
N ASP A 154 4.85 -14.98 7.73
CA ASP A 154 4.98 -16.44 7.75
C ASP A 154 6.41 -16.89 7.39
N GLU A 155 7.02 -16.23 6.40
CA GLU A 155 8.40 -16.51 6.02
C GLU A 155 9.40 -16.13 7.11
N ALA A 156 9.24 -14.96 7.75
CA ALA A 156 10.07 -14.55 8.88
C ALA A 156 10.03 -15.58 10.02
N ILE A 157 8.85 -16.12 10.33
CA ILE A 157 8.71 -17.16 11.36
C ILE A 157 9.36 -18.47 10.90
N ARG A 158 9.23 -18.82 9.61
CA ARG A 158 9.89 -20.01 9.04
C ARG A 158 11.42 -19.93 9.18
N LEU A 159 11.97 -18.73 9.02
CA LEU A 159 13.39 -18.43 9.16
C LEU A 159 13.84 -18.34 10.62
N GLY A 160 12.92 -18.28 11.58
CA GLY A 160 13.24 -18.21 13.01
C GLY A 160 13.53 -16.80 13.51
N LEU A 161 13.13 -15.76 12.78
CA LEU A 161 13.17 -14.38 13.26
C LEU A 161 12.20 -14.21 14.43
N VAL A 162 12.64 -13.52 15.48
CA VAL A 162 11.85 -13.24 16.70
C VAL A 162 11.17 -11.88 16.65
N ALA A 163 11.67 -10.97 15.81
CA ALA A 163 11.04 -9.70 15.52
C ALA A 163 11.23 -9.31 14.05
N ILE A 164 10.22 -8.68 13.47
CA ILE A 164 10.31 -8.03 12.17
C ILE A 164 9.69 -6.66 12.18
N GLY A 165 10.15 -5.80 11.28
CA GLY A 165 9.50 -4.55 10.97
C GLY A 165 9.19 -4.48 9.48
N ILE A 166 7.93 -4.26 9.16
CA ILE A 166 7.49 -4.02 7.77
C ILE A 166 7.51 -2.51 7.56
N THR A 167 8.09 -2.06 6.45
CA THR A 167 8.48 -0.67 6.19
C THR A 167 8.22 -0.25 4.75
N ASP A 168 7.03 -0.59 4.20
CA ASP A 168 6.62 -0.16 2.86
C ASP A 168 6.83 1.35 2.64
N HIS A 169 7.15 1.74 1.40
CA HIS A 169 7.52 3.10 1.06
C HIS A 169 6.40 4.10 1.27
N SER A 170 6.72 5.21 1.94
CA SER A 170 5.84 6.36 2.13
C SER A 170 5.32 6.93 0.80
N PHE A 171 4.06 7.36 0.78
CA PHE A 171 3.48 7.99 -0.41
C PHE A 171 4.32 9.18 -0.92
N THR A 172 4.70 9.11 -2.18
CA THR A 172 5.51 10.12 -2.87
C THR A 172 4.74 10.60 -4.10
N ASP A 173 4.39 11.89 -4.12
CA ASP A 173 3.42 12.43 -5.07
C ASP A 173 3.90 12.45 -6.53
N PHE A 174 5.21 12.40 -6.73
CA PHE A 174 5.88 12.44 -8.03
C PHE A 174 6.29 11.07 -8.57
N ASP A 175 6.31 10.03 -7.73
CA ASP A 175 6.58 8.65 -8.11
C ASP A 175 5.63 7.71 -7.38
N THR A 176 4.49 7.44 -8.02
CA THR A 176 3.40 6.65 -7.44
C THR A 176 3.47 5.17 -7.83
N GLU A 177 4.47 4.75 -8.61
CA GLU A 177 4.60 3.35 -9.04
C GLU A 177 5.33 2.51 -7.98
N TYR A 178 6.22 3.14 -7.22
CA TYR A 178 7.04 2.52 -6.19
C TYR A 178 6.43 2.59 -4.78
N CYS A 179 5.65 3.62 -4.47
CA CYS A 179 5.19 3.86 -3.10
C CYS A 179 3.76 3.38 -2.80
N MET A 180 3.42 3.34 -1.52
CA MET A 180 2.03 3.13 -1.10
C MET A 180 1.10 4.24 -1.63
N ALA A 181 -0.18 3.93 -1.83
CA ALA A 181 -1.16 4.94 -2.25
C ALA A 181 -1.38 6.03 -1.17
N GLU A 182 -1.75 7.25 -1.60
CA GLU A 182 -1.90 8.46 -0.75
C GLU A 182 -2.76 8.28 0.51
N ASN A 183 -3.75 7.37 0.47
CA ASN A 183 -4.65 7.08 1.58
C ASN A 183 -4.47 5.68 2.17
N ALA A 184 -3.39 4.96 1.82
CA ALA A 184 -3.15 3.59 2.27
C ALA A 184 -2.61 3.48 3.69
N ALA A 185 -1.93 4.52 4.20
CA ALA A 185 -1.20 4.46 5.48
C ALA A 185 -2.05 3.97 6.67
N ALA A 186 -3.31 4.42 6.79
CA ALA A 186 -4.18 3.98 7.87
C ALA A 186 -4.60 2.50 7.76
N ALA A 187 -4.88 2.03 6.54
CA ALA A 187 -5.22 0.63 6.29
C ALA A 187 -4.00 -0.28 6.48
N TYR A 188 -2.83 0.18 6.03
CA TYR A 188 -1.54 -0.45 6.24
C TYR A 188 -1.23 -0.63 7.73
N GLN A 189 -1.30 0.44 8.52
CA GLN A 189 -1.13 0.37 9.98
C GLN A 189 -2.12 -0.61 10.61
N ALA A 190 -3.40 -0.53 10.26
CA ALA A 190 -4.43 -1.42 10.81
C ALA A 190 -4.14 -2.90 10.51
N GLU A 191 -3.66 -3.21 9.31
CA GLU A 191 -3.29 -4.58 8.92
C GLU A 191 -2.08 -5.09 9.70
N LEU A 192 -1.02 -4.28 9.82
CA LEU A 192 0.15 -4.66 10.61
C LEU A 192 -0.18 -4.85 12.10
N ARG A 193 -1.06 -4.00 12.67
CA ARG A 193 -1.55 -4.20 14.05
C ARG A 193 -2.41 -5.45 14.20
N ARG A 194 -3.22 -5.80 13.19
CA ARG A 194 -3.99 -7.05 13.15
C ARG A 194 -3.05 -8.26 13.18
N LEU A 195 -2.02 -8.26 12.32
CA LEU A 195 -1.03 -9.32 12.25
C LEU A 195 -0.24 -9.42 13.56
N ALA A 196 0.24 -8.29 14.10
CA ALA A 196 0.92 -8.26 15.40
C ALA A 196 0.09 -8.90 16.53
N SER A 197 -1.23 -8.72 16.52
CA SER A 197 -2.14 -9.36 17.49
C SER A 197 -2.29 -10.87 17.28
N ILE A 198 -2.42 -11.32 16.01
CA ILE A 198 -2.59 -12.73 15.65
C ILE A 198 -1.31 -13.53 15.94
N TYR A 199 -0.15 -12.94 15.65
CA TYR A 199 1.14 -13.60 15.70
C TYR A 199 1.94 -13.32 16.99
N LYS A 200 1.37 -12.59 17.96
CA LYS A 200 2.05 -12.13 19.19
C LYS A 200 2.83 -13.18 19.99
N ASP A 201 2.40 -14.45 19.94
CA ASP A 201 3.03 -15.56 20.68
C ASP A 201 4.11 -16.27 19.84
N ARG A 202 4.31 -15.86 18.58
CA ARG A 202 5.24 -16.45 17.60
C ARG A 202 6.34 -15.47 17.18
N ILE A 203 6.01 -14.21 16.93
CA ILE A 203 6.93 -13.19 16.44
C ILE A 203 6.44 -11.80 16.84
N THR A 204 7.39 -10.90 17.07
CA THR A 204 7.10 -9.48 17.27
C THR A 204 7.03 -8.77 15.92
N ILE A 205 5.96 -8.02 15.66
CA ILE A 205 5.78 -7.29 14.40
C ILE A 205 5.70 -5.80 14.71
N LEU A 206 6.64 -5.03 14.17
CA LEU A 206 6.68 -3.58 14.24
C LEU A 206 6.07 -2.98 12.98
N CYS A 207 5.22 -1.99 13.18
CA CYS A 207 4.61 -1.21 12.12
C CYS A 207 5.53 -0.04 11.78
N GLY A 208 6.46 -0.24 10.85
CA GLY A 208 7.37 0.79 10.37
C GLY A 208 6.92 1.40 9.04
N MET A 209 7.69 2.35 8.54
CA MET A 209 7.57 2.90 7.20
C MET A 209 8.94 3.40 6.76
N GLU A 210 9.30 3.12 5.51
CA GLU A 210 10.42 3.78 4.89
C GLU A 210 9.95 5.10 4.29
N GLN A 211 10.42 6.18 4.88
CA GLN A 211 10.10 7.55 4.52
C GLN A 211 11.16 8.07 3.55
N ASP A 212 10.77 8.28 2.29
CA ASP A 212 11.63 8.99 1.35
C ASP A 212 11.78 10.45 1.78
N MET A 213 12.97 11.02 1.65
CA MET A 213 13.24 12.39 2.11
C MET A 213 12.28 13.42 1.48
N PHE A 214 11.86 13.21 0.22
CA PHE A 214 11.02 14.16 -0.52
C PHE A 214 9.52 13.88 -0.42
N SER A 215 9.12 12.84 0.30
CA SER A 215 7.72 12.51 0.55
C SER A 215 7.05 13.46 1.55
N GLU A 216 5.72 13.45 1.59
CA GLU A 216 4.96 14.16 2.63
C GLU A 216 5.19 13.51 4.01
N PRO A 217 5.27 14.28 5.11
CA PRO A 217 5.57 13.74 6.42
C PRO A 217 4.67 12.56 6.83
N ALA A 218 5.30 11.53 7.40
CA ALA A 218 4.63 10.37 7.95
C ALA A 218 3.44 10.75 8.87
N PRO A 219 2.26 10.15 8.70
CA PRO A 219 1.22 10.17 9.72
C PRO A 219 1.73 9.64 11.06
N LEU A 220 1.12 10.08 12.16
CA LEU A 220 1.41 9.50 13.48
C LEU A 220 0.99 8.01 13.54
N GLY A 221 1.62 7.23 14.41
CA GLY A 221 1.19 5.85 14.72
C GLY A 221 2.13 4.73 14.25
N PHE A 222 3.18 5.07 13.49
CA PHE A 222 4.29 4.14 13.20
C PHE A 222 5.16 3.94 14.45
N ASP A 223 5.69 2.73 14.61
CA ASP A 223 6.59 2.36 15.71
C ASP A 223 7.99 2.97 15.54
N TYR A 224 8.40 3.14 14.27
CA TYR A 224 9.65 3.78 13.86
C TYR A 224 9.58 4.12 12.37
N LEU A 225 10.52 4.95 11.93
CA LEU A 225 10.71 5.26 10.51
C LEU A 225 12.15 4.96 10.08
N ILE A 226 12.31 4.50 8.84
CA ILE A 226 13.58 4.49 8.12
C ILE A 226 13.57 5.72 7.20
N GLY A 227 14.61 6.55 7.26
CA GLY A 227 14.75 7.70 6.39
C GLY A 227 15.70 7.38 5.25
N SER A 228 15.22 7.47 4.02
CA SER A 228 15.98 7.11 2.82
C SER A 228 16.00 8.23 1.78
N ALA A 229 16.98 8.17 0.89
CA ALA A 229 17.11 9.08 -0.24
C ALA A 229 17.30 8.27 -1.53
N HIS A 230 16.25 8.24 -2.35
CA HIS A 230 16.26 7.59 -3.66
C HIS A 230 16.45 8.57 -4.82
N TYR A 231 16.31 9.87 -4.53
CA TYR A 231 16.33 10.91 -5.55
C TYR A 231 17.31 12.03 -5.24
N VAL A 232 17.63 12.81 -6.26
CA VAL A 232 18.28 14.12 -6.14
C VAL A 232 17.41 15.16 -6.83
N GLU A 233 17.15 16.26 -6.13
CA GLU A 233 16.47 17.41 -6.73
C GLU A 233 17.37 18.09 -7.76
N VAL A 234 16.83 18.31 -8.96
CA VAL A 234 17.53 18.95 -10.07
C VAL A 234 16.66 20.04 -10.71
N PRO A 235 17.26 21.00 -11.44
CA PRO A 235 16.47 21.98 -12.17
C PRO A 235 15.50 21.34 -13.17
N ILE A 236 14.32 21.94 -13.30
CA ILE A 236 13.19 21.43 -14.10
C ILE A 236 13.54 21.20 -15.57
N GLU A 237 14.42 22.03 -16.13
CA GLU A 237 14.89 21.92 -17.51
C GLU A 237 15.66 20.63 -17.80
N TYR A 238 16.27 20.01 -16.77
CA TYR A 238 17.09 18.80 -16.93
C TYR A 238 16.32 17.53 -16.60
N ALA A 239 15.42 17.56 -15.60
CA ALA A 239 14.72 16.37 -15.14
C ALA A 239 13.95 15.66 -16.26
N GLN A 240 13.15 16.38 -17.05
CA GLN A 240 12.37 15.76 -18.13
C GLN A 240 13.26 15.08 -19.18
N ALA A 241 14.41 15.67 -19.51
CA ALA A 241 15.37 15.09 -20.45
C ALA A 241 16.14 13.91 -19.85
N ALA A 242 16.32 13.89 -18.52
CA ALA A 242 16.90 12.79 -17.78
C ALA A 242 15.93 11.61 -17.57
N GLY A 243 14.64 11.78 -17.87
CA GLY A 243 13.60 10.81 -17.51
C GLY A 243 13.28 10.83 -16.01
N GLY A 244 13.53 11.97 -15.36
CA GLY A 244 13.20 12.20 -13.96
C GLY A 244 11.73 12.60 -13.74
N HIS A 245 11.40 12.76 -12.47
CA HIS A 245 10.06 12.99 -11.97
C HIS A 245 9.79 14.47 -11.70
N VAL A 246 8.52 14.86 -11.70
CA VAL A 246 8.07 16.24 -11.46
C VAL A 246 7.02 16.22 -10.35
N SER A 247 7.19 17.07 -9.33
CA SER A 247 6.22 17.21 -8.23
C SER A 247 4.81 17.53 -8.73
N ARG A 248 3.78 17.15 -7.98
CA ARG A 248 2.37 17.40 -8.34
C ARG A 248 2.07 18.88 -8.56
N ASP A 249 2.79 19.76 -7.87
CA ASP A 249 2.66 21.22 -8.02
C ASP A 249 3.50 21.82 -9.17
N GLY A 250 4.29 21.00 -9.86
CA GLY A 250 5.12 21.36 -10.99
C GLY A 250 6.33 22.24 -10.67
N LYS A 251 6.70 22.38 -9.38
CA LYS A 251 7.77 23.29 -8.96
C LYS A 251 9.12 22.64 -8.74
N ARG A 252 9.15 21.34 -8.45
CA ARG A 252 10.36 20.60 -8.12
C ARG A 252 10.47 19.40 -9.04
N CYS A 253 11.71 18.99 -9.32
CA CYS A 253 11.97 17.85 -10.16
C CYS A 253 13.12 17.04 -9.62
N TYR A 254 13.07 15.74 -9.89
CA TYR A 254 13.90 14.76 -9.21
C TYR A 254 14.44 13.76 -10.22
N VAL A 255 15.66 13.27 -10.00
CA VAL A 255 16.22 12.14 -10.75
C VAL A 255 16.55 11.02 -9.75
N SER A 256 16.15 9.79 -10.07
CA SER A 256 16.44 8.62 -9.24
C SER A 256 17.93 8.26 -9.32
N VAL A 257 18.48 7.73 -8.22
CA VAL A 257 19.83 7.15 -8.18
C VAL A 257 19.84 5.63 -8.28
N ASP A 258 18.68 4.99 -8.21
CA ASP A 258 18.55 3.55 -7.94
C ASP A 258 17.48 2.84 -8.77
N GLU A 259 16.63 3.54 -9.52
CA GLU A 259 15.55 2.95 -10.32
C GLU A 259 16.10 2.05 -11.44
N THR A 260 16.94 2.59 -12.33
CA THR A 260 17.65 1.82 -13.35
C THR A 260 19.03 2.39 -13.66
N GLU A 261 19.97 1.54 -14.09
CA GLU A 261 21.31 1.98 -14.54
C GLU A 261 21.21 3.00 -15.69
N ASP A 262 20.28 2.80 -16.63
CA ASP A 262 20.09 3.70 -17.78
C ASP A 262 19.63 5.10 -17.35
N LEU A 263 18.73 5.21 -16.37
CA LEU A 263 18.29 6.49 -15.82
C LEU A 263 19.39 7.15 -15.00
N PHE A 264 20.12 6.39 -14.17
CA PHE A 264 21.27 6.88 -13.42
C PHE A 264 22.33 7.51 -14.34
N VAL A 265 22.72 6.80 -15.40
CA VAL A 265 23.67 7.30 -16.40
C VAL A 265 23.12 8.53 -17.11
N ARG A 266 21.84 8.51 -17.51
CA ARG A 266 21.21 9.64 -18.20
C ARG A 266 21.12 10.89 -17.32
N ALA A 267 20.84 10.73 -16.03
CA ALA A 267 20.84 11.80 -15.04
C ALA A 267 22.25 12.41 -14.90
N ALA A 268 23.30 11.59 -14.79
CA ALA A 268 24.68 12.08 -14.75
C ALA A 268 25.04 12.93 -15.98
N TYR A 269 24.71 12.48 -17.19
CA TYR A 269 25.00 13.24 -18.42
C TYR A 269 24.16 14.50 -18.59
N THR A 270 22.86 14.41 -18.31
CA THR A 270 21.91 15.50 -18.59
C THR A 270 21.95 16.58 -17.51
N CYS A 271 22.04 16.19 -16.24
CA CYS A 271 21.94 17.11 -15.11
C CYS A 271 23.32 17.55 -14.58
N PHE A 272 24.36 16.73 -14.79
CA PHE A 272 25.70 16.95 -14.21
C PHE A 272 26.82 16.95 -15.26
N GLU A 273 26.49 17.09 -16.56
CA GLU A 273 27.45 17.15 -17.67
C GLU A 273 28.41 15.93 -17.73
N GLY A 274 27.99 14.78 -17.20
CA GLY A 274 28.77 13.55 -17.10
C GLY A 274 29.72 13.51 -15.90
N ASP A 275 29.70 14.49 -15.01
CA ASP A 275 30.46 14.48 -13.75
C ASP A 275 29.69 13.69 -12.66
N TYR A 276 29.96 12.38 -12.60
CA TYR A 276 29.41 11.50 -11.57
C TYR A 276 29.79 11.91 -10.14
N LEU A 277 30.93 12.60 -9.94
CA LEU A 277 31.34 13.07 -8.62
C LEU A 277 30.50 14.28 -8.19
N ALA A 278 30.10 15.16 -9.12
CA ALA A 278 29.16 16.24 -8.83
C ALA A 278 27.75 15.69 -8.52
N PHE A 279 27.33 14.63 -9.21
CA PHE A 279 26.08 13.94 -8.90
C PHE A 279 26.12 13.29 -7.51
N ALA A 280 27.23 12.63 -7.16
CA ALA A 280 27.45 12.09 -5.83
C ALA A 280 27.44 13.18 -4.75
N GLU A 281 28.09 14.32 -5.00
CA GLU A 281 28.10 15.47 -4.09
C GLU A 281 26.67 15.97 -3.81
N ALA A 282 25.83 16.11 -4.86
CA ALA A 282 24.43 16.48 -4.70
C ALA A 282 23.61 15.41 -3.95
N TYR A 283 23.85 14.13 -4.23
CA TYR A 283 23.23 13.03 -3.50
C TYR A 283 23.56 13.06 -2.00
N TYR A 284 24.82 13.21 -1.63
CA TYR A 284 25.20 13.23 -0.21
C TYR A 284 24.76 14.51 0.50
N GLU A 285 24.54 15.62 -0.21
CA GLU A 285 23.84 16.79 0.34
C GLU A 285 22.39 16.44 0.70
N THR A 286 21.66 15.75 -0.19
CA THR A 286 20.32 15.22 0.10
C THR A 286 20.32 14.28 1.32
N VAL A 287 21.24 13.31 1.35
CA VAL A 287 21.37 12.34 2.46
C VAL A 287 21.66 13.02 3.79
N SER A 288 22.42 14.11 3.81
CA SER A 288 22.77 14.85 5.04
C SER A 288 21.53 15.36 5.80
N ASP A 289 20.45 15.67 5.07
CA ASP A 289 19.23 16.25 5.61
C ASP A 289 18.16 15.20 5.95
N VAL A 290 18.40 13.91 5.67
CA VAL A 290 17.34 12.88 5.71
C VAL A 290 16.62 12.83 7.05
N ILE A 291 17.35 12.82 8.18
CA ILE A 291 16.74 12.76 9.52
C ILE A 291 15.99 14.05 9.87
N GLU A 292 16.51 15.21 9.47
CA GLU A 292 15.81 16.49 9.71
C GLU A 292 14.48 16.54 8.96
N ARG A 293 14.42 15.94 7.76
CA ARG A 293 13.25 15.95 6.88
C ARG A 293 12.21 14.91 7.25
N THR A 294 12.65 13.70 7.57
CA THR A 294 11.76 12.55 7.81
C THR A 294 11.42 12.37 9.28
N GLY A 295 12.26 12.85 10.19
CA GLY A 295 12.16 12.53 11.62
C GLY A 295 12.49 11.07 11.93
N ALA A 296 13.22 10.39 11.04
CA ALA A 296 13.45 8.95 11.14
C ALA A 296 14.36 8.53 12.31
N ASP A 297 14.18 7.27 12.72
CA ASP A 297 14.96 6.63 13.78
C ASP A 297 16.18 5.89 13.23
N ILE A 298 16.08 5.46 11.98
CA ILE A 298 17.08 4.70 11.23
C ILE A 298 17.39 5.44 9.92
N ILE A 299 18.66 5.47 9.56
CA ILE A 299 19.18 6.01 8.29
C ILE A 299 19.28 4.83 7.33
N GLY A 300 18.45 4.82 6.28
CA GLY A 300 18.48 3.78 5.24
C GLY A 300 19.73 3.88 4.38
N HIS A 301 20.15 2.73 3.81
CA HIS A 301 21.27 2.52 2.86
C HIS A 301 21.99 3.81 2.39
N VAL A 302 22.89 4.32 3.24
CA VAL A 302 23.42 5.70 3.17
C VAL A 302 24.25 6.02 1.91
N ASP A 303 24.73 4.99 1.22
CA ASP A 303 25.56 5.07 0.01
C ASP A 303 24.92 4.38 -1.20
N LEU A 304 23.58 4.32 -1.25
CA LEU A 304 22.80 3.75 -2.37
C LEU A 304 23.25 4.27 -3.74
N PHE A 305 23.76 5.51 -3.82
CA PHE A 305 24.35 6.08 -5.04
C PHE A 305 25.38 5.16 -5.73
N ALA A 306 26.05 4.30 -4.97
CA ALA A 306 27.06 3.39 -5.48
C ALA A 306 26.48 2.10 -6.10
N LYS A 307 25.14 1.91 -6.12
CA LYS A 307 24.43 0.72 -6.63
C LYS A 307 24.94 0.24 -7.99
N TYR A 308 25.10 1.16 -8.94
CA TYR A 308 25.55 0.85 -10.30
C TYR A 308 27.06 0.99 -10.52
N ASN A 309 27.84 1.23 -9.46
CA ASN A 309 29.27 1.56 -9.55
C ASN A 309 30.21 0.39 -9.18
N GLU A 310 29.73 -0.85 -9.14
CA GLU A 310 30.58 -2.03 -8.86
C GLU A 310 31.84 -2.01 -9.74
N GLY A 311 33.01 -2.21 -9.10
CA GLY A 311 34.30 -2.15 -9.78
C GLY A 311 34.75 -0.76 -10.24
N ASN A 312 34.20 0.32 -9.65
CA ASN A 312 34.47 1.71 -10.02
C ASN A 312 34.14 2.02 -11.49
N ARG A 313 33.01 1.48 -11.96
CA ARG A 313 32.61 1.56 -13.38
C ARG A 313 32.42 2.98 -13.89
N TYR A 314 31.85 3.86 -13.06
CA TYR A 314 31.49 5.23 -13.42
C TYR A 314 32.35 6.27 -12.71
N PHE A 315 32.73 6.02 -11.46
CA PHE A 315 33.62 6.89 -10.69
C PHE A 315 34.49 6.08 -9.73
N ASP A 316 35.62 6.64 -9.30
CA ASP A 316 36.50 6.06 -8.29
C ASP A 316 35.95 6.36 -6.89
N GLU A 317 35.56 5.33 -6.14
CA GLU A 317 35.08 5.48 -4.75
C GLU A 317 36.18 5.95 -3.78
N ASN A 318 37.44 5.99 -4.22
CA ASN A 318 38.55 6.60 -3.48
C ASN A 318 38.82 8.05 -3.88
N ASP A 319 38.08 8.62 -4.84
CA ASP A 319 38.27 10.01 -5.24
C ASP A 319 38.04 10.93 -4.03
N PRO A 320 38.95 11.87 -3.74
CA PRO A 320 38.81 12.75 -2.59
C PRO A 320 37.50 13.57 -2.57
N ARG A 321 36.89 13.87 -3.71
CA ARG A 321 35.57 14.53 -3.78
C ARG A 321 34.47 13.62 -3.24
N TYR A 322 34.40 12.39 -3.74
CA TYR A 322 33.44 11.39 -3.28
C TYR A 322 33.62 11.09 -1.80
N VAL A 323 34.87 10.87 -1.37
CA VAL A 323 35.20 10.62 0.05
C VAL A 323 34.75 11.76 0.95
N ARG A 324 35.02 13.01 0.57
CA ARG A 324 34.58 14.17 1.37
C ARG A 324 33.06 14.32 1.40
N ALA A 325 32.38 13.99 0.30
CA ALA A 325 30.92 14.10 0.20
C ALA A 325 30.23 13.17 1.20
N TRP A 326 30.54 11.87 1.17
CA TRP A 326 29.91 10.93 2.10
C TRP A 326 30.39 11.11 3.55
N GLN A 327 31.65 11.53 3.78
CA GLN A 327 32.12 11.83 5.13
C GLN A 327 31.35 12.99 5.76
N LYS A 328 31.10 14.06 5.00
CA LYS A 328 30.31 15.21 5.45
C LYS A 328 28.88 14.80 5.81
N ALA A 329 28.24 13.96 4.97
CA ALA A 329 26.91 13.44 5.25
C ALA A 329 26.90 12.55 6.51
N CYS A 330 27.83 11.60 6.61
CA CYS A 330 27.98 10.72 7.77
C CYS A 330 28.20 11.50 9.07
N ASP A 331 29.06 12.54 9.07
CA ASP A 331 29.32 13.36 10.25
C ASP A 331 28.07 14.13 10.70
N THR A 332 27.25 14.60 9.74
CA THR A 332 25.97 15.27 10.03
C THR A 332 24.99 14.28 10.65
N LEU A 333 24.86 13.10 10.06
CA LEU A 333 23.93 12.06 10.50
C LEU A 333 24.34 11.44 11.84
N LEU A 334 25.63 11.26 12.10
CA LEU A 334 26.16 10.82 13.40
C LEU A 334 25.70 11.73 14.55
N ALA A 335 25.59 13.03 14.31
CA ALA A 335 25.18 14.00 15.33
C ALA A 335 23.70 13.86 15.73
N THR A 336 22.86 13.20 14.91
CA THR A 336 21.45 12.94 15.20
C THR A 336 21.26 11.81 16.21
N GLY A 337 22.23 10.89 16.29
CA GLY A 337 22.15 9.68 17.09
C GLY A 337 21.31 8.56 16.47
N ALA A 338 20.68 8.75 15.29
CA ALA A 338 19.96 7.70 14.58
C ALA A 338 20.87 6.49 14.27
N ALA A 339 20.28 5.31 14.14
CA ALA A 339 21.03 4.11 13.76
C ALA A 339 21.28 4.10 12.24
N PHE A 340 22.44 3.62 11.82
CA PHE A 340 22.73 3.40 10.41
C PHE A 340 22.33 1.98 10.02
N GLU A 341 21.63 1.87 8.91
CA GLU A 341 21.34 0.58 8.32
C GLU A 341 22.61 -0.07 7.73
N ILE A 342 22.73 -1.39 7.91
CA ILE A 342 23.57 -2.29 7.12
C ILE A 342 22.62 -3.13 6.26
N ASN A 343 22.38 -2.66 5.05
CA ASN A 343 21.42 -3.22 4.12
C ASN A 343 22.09 -4.32 3.28
N GLU A 344 21.63 -5.56 3.45
CA GLU A 344 22.17 -6.72 2.74
C GLU A 344 21.65 -6.84 1.29
N HIS A 345 20.62 -6.08 0.89
CA HIS A 345 20.07 -6.11 -0.46
C HIS A 345 21.14 -5.85 -1.52
N GLY A 346 22.06 -4.90 -1.28
CA GLY A 346 23.17 -4.61 -2.20
C GLY A 346 23.95 -5.86 -2.59
N ARG A 347 24.18 -6.77 -1.63
CA ARG A 347 24.91 -8.03 -1.83
C ARG A 347 24.00 -9.15 -2.34
N SER A 348 22.82 -9.34 -1.76
CA SER A 348 21.93 -10.46 -2.09
C SER A 348 21.34 -10.36 -3.50
N SER A 349 21.05 -9.15 -3.97
CA SER A 349 20.60 -8.86 -5.34
C SER A 349 21.71 -9.00 -6.39
N GLY A 350 22.98 -8.99 -5.97
CA GLY A 350 24.14 -9.02 -6.86
C GLY A 350 24.50 -7.69 -7.52
N TRP A 351 23.83 -6.57 -7.15
CA TRP A 351 24.21 -5.24 -7.62
C TRP A 351 25.63 -4.84 -7.15
N ARG A 352 25.97 -5.24 -5.92
CA ARG A 352 27.25 -4.98 -5.26
C ARG A 352 27.83 -6.28 -4.73
N SER A 353 29.15 -6.32 -4.58
CA SER A 353 29.82 -7.40 -3.84
C SER A 353 29.77 -7.22 -2.30
N VAL A 354 29.25 -6.09 -1.84
CA VAL A 354 29.21 -5.65 -0.42
C VAL A 354 27.82 -5.11 -0.07
N PRO A 355 27.42 -5.11 1.22
CA PRO A 355 26.22 -4.42 1.66
C PRO A 355 26.39 -2.89 1.57
N TYR A 356 25.29 -2.16 1.77
CA TYR A 356 25.32 -0.72 2.05
C TYR A 356 25.31 -0.52 3.58
N PRO A 357 26.19 0.30 4.18
CA PRO A 357 27.31 0.98 3.57
C PRO A 357 28.46 0.06 3.16
N ALA A 358 29.19 0.49 2.13
CA ALA A 358 30.46 -0.12 1.75
C ALA A 358 31.46 -0.12 2.93
N PRO A 359 32.42 -1.07 2.97
CA PRO A 359 33.32 -1.26 4.12
C PRO A 359 34.06 -0.01 4.58
N ALA A 360 34.48 0.87 3.67
CA ALA A 360 35.17 2.11 4.02
C ALA A 360 34.28 3.08 4.82
N ILE A 361 33.00 3.16 4.46
CA ILE A 361 32.00 4.01 5.12
C ILE A 361 31.59 3.37 6.45
N TYR A 362 31.35 2.05 6.45
CA TYR A 362 31.10 1.29 7.69
C TYR A 362 32.20 1.50 8.72
N GLU A 363 33.47 1.32 8.35
CA GLU A 363 34.60 1.50 9.27
C GLU A 363 34.71 2.94 9.77
N TYR A 364 34.48 3.93 8.89
CA TYR A 364 34.48 5.35 9.26
C TYR A 364 33.43 5.66 10.34
N LEU A 365 32.22 5.15 10.16
CA LEU A 365 31.09 5.29 11.08
C LEU A 365 31.33 4.52 12.39
N ARG A 366 31.82 3.28 12.30
CA ARG A 366 32.13 2.41 13.45
C ARG A 366 33.17 3.05 14.37
N GLU A 367 34.24 3.61 13.82
CA GLU A 367 35.27 4.32 14.58
C GLU A 367 34.75 5.57 15.31
N ARG A 368 33.62 6.11 14.87
CA ARG A 368 32.95 7.28 15.46
C ARG A 368 31.77 6.93 16.36
N GLY A 369 31.55 5.64 16.63
CA GLY A 369 30.52 5.17 17.56
C GLY A 369 29.12 5.17 16.98
N ALA A 370 28.97 5.03 15.67
CA ALA A 370 27.66 4.78 15.05
C ALA A 370 27.00 3.52 15.64
N ARG A 371 25.67 3.57 15.73
CA ARG A 371 24.83 2.39 15.99
C ARG A 371 24.44 1.79 14.65
N PHE A 372 24.39 0.47 14.56
CA PHE A 372 24.06 -0.23 13.32
C PHE A 372 22.93 -1.22 13.50
N ILE A 373 22.16 -1.43 12.44
CA ILE A 373 21.09 -2.43 12.34
C ILE A 373 21.27 -3.14 11.01
N THR A 374 21.37 -4.47 11.00
CA THR A 374 21.42 -5.25 9.76
C THR A 374 20.01 -5.60 9.30
N THR A 375 19.73 -5.41 8.02
CA THR A 375 18.39 -5.57 7.44
C THR A 375 18.47 -6.23 6.05
N SER A 376 17.36 -6.81 5.57
CA SER A 376 17.33 -7.43 4.24
C SER A 376 16.89 -6.49 3.12
N ASP A 377 15.98 -5.56 3.41
CA ASP A 377 15.31 -4.75 2.38
C ASP A 377 14.68 -5.67 1.31
N ALA A 378 14.00 -6.70 1.82
CA ALA A 378 13.38 -7.74 1.03
C ALA A 378 12.03 -7.28 0.48
N HIS A 379 11.86 -7.42 -0.84
CA HIS A 379 10.63 -7.18 -1.56
C HIS A 379 9.83 -8.46 -1.78
N SER A 380 10.40 -9.62 -1.44
CA SER A 380 9.70 -10.91 -1.48
C SER A 380 10.15 -11.83 -0.34
N ALA A 381 9.33 -12.83 -0.03
CA ALA A 381 9.69 -13.90 0.90
C ALA A 381 10.99 -14.62 0.47
N SER A 382 11.24 -14.75 -0.84
CA SER A 382 12.45 -15.40 -1.35
C SER A 382 13.72 -14.56 -1.12
N GLU A 383 13.61 -13.24 -1.19
CA GLU A 383 14.71 -12.33 -0.88
C GLU A 383 15.02 -12.33 0.62
N LEU A 384 13.98 -12.30 1.46
CA LEU A 384 14.13 -12.44 2.91
C LEU A 384 14.87 -13.74 3.26
N ALA A 385 14.50 -14.85 2.62
CA ALA A 385 15.17 -16.13 2.78
C ALA A 385 16.62 -16.13 2.26
N SER A 386 16.93 -15.36 1.22
CA SER A 386 18.29 -15.27 0.67
C SER A 386 19.26 -14.60 1.64
N VAL A 387 18.76 -13.70 2.50
CA VAL A 387 19.57 -13.00 3.51
C VAL A 387 19.69 -13.84 4.78
N TRP A 388 18.58 -14.38 5.28
CA TRP A 388 18.54 -15.01 6.62
C TRP A 388 18.50 -16.54 6.63
N GLY A 389 18.39 -17.18 5.47
CA GLY A 389 18.19 -18.64 5.35
C GLY A 389 19.33 -19.49 5.92
N GLU A 390 20.54 -18.93 6.02
CA GLU A 390 21.72 -19.60 6.58
C GLU A 390 22.09 -19.12 7.99
N CYS A 391 21.39 -18.11 8.53
CA CYS A 391 21.78 -17.45 9.78
C CYS A 391 21.43 -18.24 11.04
N PHE A 392 20.57 -19.27 10.95
CA PHE A 392 19.99 -19.96 12.11
C PHE A 392 20.04 -21.50 12.04
N GLU A 393 20.92 -22.09 11.22
CA GLU A 393 21.21 -23.55 11.20
C GLU A 393 22.14 -24.04 12.32
#